data_AF-A0A960SKY4-F1
#
_entry.id   AF-A0A960SKY4-F1
#
_cell.length_a   1.000
_cell.length_b   1.000
_cell.length_c   1.000
_cell.angle_alpha   90.00
_cell.angle_beta   90.00
_cell.angle_gamma   90.00
#
_symmetry.space_group_name_H-M   'P 1'
#
loop_
_entity.id
_entity.type
_entity.pdbx_description
1 polymer ?
#
loop_
_entity_poly.entity_id
_entity_poly.type
_entity_poly.pdbx_seq_one_letter_code
_entity_poly.pdbx_strand_id
1 'polypeptide(L)'
;MPVFRKPDYPEDEWSDEQKQHARSWDGQTRLLKKLQDIAVDAQEYYNDHGEDALFVGFPMISLPPSGDQNGVNKSRILAPAAFIPVKLSVQKKTRPGASIAAAGDGSDLLIPNPALLAWLEQQTGEELPELFEDDTGDEPEREYREILRFIVKSLGMSEEQLIDFACQLKAIPKAEDLPDKPAVLPSAILGLFPLTNPGLLRDTKWMIEQESRLKGPIRSYLHKEALEFHEGDVPEAEEAVSETSFSKASPNFEEDNFIAPIDPCQTNTAITARTSKALVIHGPPGTGKSQTITNIVGDHLARGQRVLFVCDKRTALDVVKFRMDHVGLGQFCGIIHDPTRDRRNLYMGLRDRLEQLTSEPPCQNPNREL
;
A
#
# COMPACT_ATOMS: atom_id res chain seq x y z
N MET A 1 7.19 -18.80 -31.56
CA MET A 1 7.86 -20.10 -31.72
C MET A 1 6.82 -21.15 -32.04
N PRO A 2 7.10 -22.11 -32.94
CA PRO A 2 6.16 -23.17 -33.29
C PRO A 2 5.88 -24.09 -32.09
N VAL A 3 4.66 -24.64 -32.03
CA VAL A 3 4.24 -25.60 -31.01
C VAL A 3 5.05 -26.89 -31.19
N PHE A 4 5.72 -27.35 -30.12
CA PHE A 4 6.38 -28.67 -30.16
C PHE A 4 5.30 -29.76 -30.25
N ARG A 5 5.37 -30.58 -31.29
CA ARG A 5 4.57 -31.80 -31.41
C ARG A 5 5.46 -32.98 -31.04
N LYS A 6 5.10 -33.68 -29.98
CA LYS A 6 5.80 -34.90 -29.56
C LYS A 6 5.73 -35.92 -30.71
N PRO A 7 6.87 -36.46 -31.19
CA PRO A 7 6.87 -37.54 -32.17
C PRO A 7 6.22 -38.81 -31.61
N ASP A 8 5.65 -39.64 -32.49
CA ASP A 8 4.92 -40.87 -32.11
C ASP A 8 5.85 -42.04 -31.71
N TYR A 9 7.16 -41.84 -31.68
CA TYR A 9 8.18 -42.85 -31.35
C TYR A 9 8.91 -42.53 -30.02
N PRO A 10 9.53 -43.54 -29.37
CA PRO A 10 10.15 -43.40 -28.05
C PRO A 10 11.20 -42.29 -27.98
N GLU A 11 11.33 -41.64 -26.81
CA GLU A 11 12.27 -40.52 -26.57
C GLU A 11 13.74 -40.88 -26.80
N ASP A 12 14.08 -42.17 -26.70
CA ASP A 12 15.42 -42.70 -26.94
C ASP A 12 15.86 -42.55 -28.40
N GLU A 13 14.90 -42.53 -29.33
CA GLU A 13 15.12 -42.42 -30.79
C GLU A 13 15.07 -40.95 -31.29
N TRP A 14 14.92 -39.97 -30.39
CA TRP A 14 14.87 -38.56 -30.78
C TRP A 14 16.26 -38.02 -31.13
N SER A 15 16.33 -37.17 -32.15
CA SER A 15 17.55 -36.43 -32.47
C SER A 15 17.91 -35.43 -31.36
N ASP A 16 19.18 -35.03 -31.28
CA ASP A 16 19.63 -34.04 -30.29
C ASP A 16 18.91 -32.69 -30.46
N GLU A 17 18.60 -32.30 -31.70
CA GLU A 17 17.79 -31.10 -32.01
C GLU A 17 16.35 -31.23 -31.50
N GLN A 18 15.72 -32.41 -31.66
CA GLN A 18 14.37 -32.68 -31.15
C GLN A 18 14.34 -32.67 -29.62
N LYS A 19 15.35 -33.26 -28.96
CA LYS A 19 15.51 -33.23 -27.50
C LYS A 19 15.74 -31.79 -27.00
N GLN A 20 16.51 -30.98 -27.70
CA GLN A 20 16.74 -29.57 -27.35
C GLN A 20 15.47 -28.73 -27.55
N HIS A 21 14.73 -28.94 -28.63
CA HIS A 21 13.47 -28.25 -28.90
C HIS A 21 12.40 -28.60 -27.84
N ALA A 22 12.28 -29.89 -27.46
CA ALA A 22 11.41 -30.34 -26.38
C ALA A 22 11.74 -29.68 -25.04
N ARG A 23 13.03 -29.68 -24.64
CA ARG A 23 13.50 -29.02 -23.41
C ARG A 23 13.20 -27.53 -23.41
N SER A 24 13.39 -26.85 -24.54
CA SER A 24 13.12 -25.41 -24.67
C SER A 24 11.62 -25.10 -24.54
N TRP A 25 10.76 -25.93 -25.15
CA TRP A 25 9.30 -25.82 -25.07
C TRP A 25 8.77 -26.10 -23.65
N ASP A 26 9.27 -27.14 -22.99
CA ASP A 26 8.94 -27.43 -21.59
C ASP A 26 9.37 -26.30 -20.65
N GLY A 27 10.58 -25.76 -20.85
CA GLY A 27 11.09 -24.62 -20.10
C GLY A 27 10.20 -23.38 -20.26
N GLN A 28 9.82 -23.06 -21.48
CA GLN A 28 8.93 -21.93 -21.78
C GLN A 28 7.53 -22.12 -21.18
N THR A 29 6.98 -23.33 -21.25
CA THR A 29 5.67 -23.65 -20.68
C THR A 29 5.68 -23.53 -19.16
N ARG A 30 6.74 -24.02 -18.49
CA ARG A 30 6.93 -23.86 -17.04
C ARG A 30 7.09 -22.41 -16.65
N LEU A 31 7.85 -21.62 -17.41
CA LEU A 31 8.03 -20.19 -17.17
C LEU A 31 6.71 -19.43 -17.27
N LEU A 32 5.95 -19.66 -18.35
CA LEU A 32 4.65 -19.01 -18.55
C LEU A 32 3.66 -19.38 -17.45
N LYS A 33 3.65 -20.64 -16.99
CA LYS A 33 2.84 -21.06 -15.85
C LYS A 33 3.22 -20.28 -14.58
N LYS A 34 4.52 -20.21 -14.25
CA LYS A 34 5.00 -19.44 -13.08
C LYS A 34 4.63 -17.96 -13.16
N LEU A 35 4.81 -17.33 -14.32
CA LEU A 35 4.42 -15.93 -14.53
C LEU A 35 2.92 -15.74 -14.36
N GLN A 36 2.12 -16.72 -14.79
CA GLN A 36 0.69 -16.67 -14.60
C GLN A 36 0.30 -16.79 -13.12
N ASP A 37 0.93 -17.71 -12.39
CA ASP A 37 0.68 -17.88 -10.95
C ASP A 37 1.03 -16.57 -10.20
N ILE A 38 2.20 -15.97 -10.50
CA ILE A 38 2.60 -14.65 -9.94
C ILE A 38 1.59 -13.55 -10.29
N ALA A 39 1.08 -13.51 -11.52
CA ALA A 39 0.12 -12.50 -11.94
C ALA A 39 -1.23 -12.65 -11.21
N VAL A 40 -1.65 -13.89 -10.94
CA VAL A 40 -2.87 -14.17 -10.17
C VAL A 40 -2.69 -13.73 -8.72
N ASP A 41 -1.60 -14.15 -8.08
CA ASP A 41 -1.30 -13.80 -6.69
C ASP A 41 -1.16 -12.27 -6.50
N ALA A 42 -0.54 -11.57 -7.46
CA ALA A 42 -0.45 -10.11 -7.48
C ALA A 42 -1.83 -9.44 -7.55
N GLN A 43 -2.71 -9.94 -8.41
CA GLN A 43 -4.05 -9.40 -8.56
C GLN A 43 -4.92 -9.66 -7.33
N GLU A 44 -4.80 -10.84 -6.72
CA GLU A 44 -5.46 -11.16 -5.45
C GLU A 44 -5.00 -10.22 -4.34
N TYR A 45 -3.68 -10.01 -4.20
CA TYR A 45 -3.13 -9.08 -3.22
C TYR A 45 -3.67 -7.65 -3.41
N TYR A 46 -3.67 -7.14 -4.64
CA TYR A 46 -4.20 -5.81 -4.96
C TYR A 46 -5.69 -5.70 -4.63
N ASN A 47 -6.48 -6.74 -4.91
CA ASN A 47 -7.91 -6.73 -4.61
C ASN A 47 -8.16 -6.69 -3.09
N ASP A 48 -7.31 -7.34 -2.30
CA ASP A 48 -7.45 -7.44 -0.85
C ASP A 48 -6.95 -6.19 -0.11
N HIS A 49 -5.84 -5.60 -0.56
CA HIS A 49 -5.11 -4.53 0.15
C HIS A 49 -5.19 -3.18 -0.57
N GLY A 50 -5.54 -3.14 -1.86
CA GLY A 50 -5.61 -1.91 -2.66
C GLY A 50 -4.26 -1.38 -3.14
N GLU A 51 -3.16 -2.06 -2.82
CA GLU A 51 -1.79 -1.65 -3.17
C GLU A 51 -1.12 -2.67 -4.11
N ASP A 52 -0.26 -2.18 -5.00
CA ASP A 52 0.53 -3.02 -5.89
C ASP A 52 1.68 -3.68 -5.10
N ALA A 53 1.72 -5.02 -5.08
CA ALA A 53 2.81 -5.79 -4.44
C ALA A 53 3.78 -6.43 -5.43
N LEU A 54 3.57 -6.26 -6.73
CA LEU A 54 4.39 -6.89 -7.76
C LEU A 54 5.52 -5.97 -8.20
N PHE A 55 6.76 -6.38 -7.90
CA PHE A 55 7.94 -5.58 -8.20
C PHE A 55 9.02 -6.39 -8.93
N VAL A 56 9.82 -5.67 -9.69
CA VAL A 56 11.16 -6.10 -10.10
C VAL A 56 12.15 -5.57 -9.07
N GLY A 57 12.77 -6.47 -8.31
CA GLY A 57 13.87 -6.15 -7.41
C GLY A 57 15.19 -6.11 -8.17
N PHE A 58 15.91 -4.98 -8.13
CA PHE A 58 17.17 -4.78 -8.87
C PHE A 58 18.04 -3.66 -8.25
N PRO A 59 19.38 -3.73 -8.35
CA PRO A 59 20.19 -4.94 -8.54
C PRO A 59 20.13 -5.83 -7.30
N MET A 60 20.65 -7.06 -7.41
CA MET A 60 20.77 -7.93 -6.24
C MET A 60 22.06 -7.65 -5.48
N ILE A 61 21.96 -7.39 -4.19
CA ILE A 61 23.07 -7.27 -3.25
C ILE A 61 23.31 -8.64 -2.61
N SER A 62 24.52 -9.17 -2.78
CA SER A 62 24.97 -10.42 -2.16
C SER A 62 25.89 -10.09 -0.99
N LEU A 63 25.50 -10.52 0.20
CA LEU A 63 26.31 -10.38 1.41
C LEU A 63 26.72 -11.78 1.89
N PRO A 64 28.02 -12.04 2.09
CA PRO A 64 28.48 -13.29 2.65
C PRO A 64 27.90 -13.48 4.07
N PRO A 65 27.80 -14.72 4.56
CA PRO A 65 27.35 -14.97 5.92
C PRO A 65 28.29 -14.28 6.91
N SER A 66 27.78 -13.26 7.60
CA SER A 66 28.50 -12.59 8.67
C SER A 66 28.42 -13.43 9.94
N GLY A 67 29.57 -13.71 10.58
CA GLY A 67 29.61 -14.44 11.83
C GLY A 67 29.53 -13.47 13.00
N ASP A 68 28.43 -13.47 13.74
CA ASP A 68 28.39 -12.86 15.07
C ASP A 68 28.55 -13.95 16.15
N GLN A 69 29.14 -13.59 17.29
CA GLN A 69 29.68 -14.50 18.32
C GLN A 69 28.62 -15.35 19.05
N ASN A 70 27.34 -15.19 18.73
CA ASN A 70 26.23 -15.94 19.32
C ASN A 70 25.46 -16.77 18.29
N GLY A 71 26.10 -17.83 17.78
CA GLY A 71 25.50 -19.16 17.64
C GLY A 71 24.19 -19.39 16.88
N VAL A 72 23.62 -18.43 16.12
CA VAL A 72 22.36 -18.65 15.39
C VAL A 72 22.51 -18.24 13.92
N ASN A 73 22.61 -19.27 13.06
CA ASN A 73 22.58 -19.27 11.59
C ASN A 73 23.44 -18.25 10.83
N LYS A 74 24.56 -18.75 10.28
CA LYS A 74 25.35 -18.13 9.20
C LYS A 74 24.58 -18.13 7.86
N SER A 75 23.48 -17.40 7.77
CA SER A 75 22.72 -17.30 6.51
C SER A 75 23.27 -16.19 5.63
N ARG A 76 23.60 -16.53 4.38
CA ARG A 76 23.95 -15.55 3.34
C ARG A 76 22.73 -14.69 3.04
N ILE A 77 22.92 -13.38 2.91
CA ILE A 77 21.83 -12.47 2.56
C ILE A 77 21.91 -12.17 1.07
N LEU A 78 20.77 -12.31 0.39
CA LEU A 78 20.60 -11.90 -1.00
C LEU A 78 19.35 -11.02 -1.06
N ALA A 79 19.54 -9.72 -1.28
CA ALA A 79 18.47 -8.73 -1.19
C ALA A 79 18.50 -7.79 -2.41
N PRO A 80 17.35 -7.43 -3.00
CA PRO A 80 17.32 -6.37 -4.01
C PRO A 80 17.64 -5.02 -3.36
N ALA A 81 18.36 -4.15 -4.07
CA ALA A 81 18.67 -2.81 -3.61
C ALA A 81 17.45 -1.87 -3.70
N ALA A 82 16.71 -1.96 -4.80
CA ALA A 82 15.49 -1.21 -5.04
C ALA A 82 14.41 -2.08 -5.69
N PHE A 83 13.18 -1.62 -5.63
CA PHE A 83 11.99 -2.23 -6.19
C PHE A 83 11.41 -1.30 -7.26
N ILE A 84 11.05 -1.89 -8.40
CA ILE A 84 10.44 -1.19 -9.53
C ILE A 84 9.03 -1.80 -9.70
N PRO A 85 7.95 -1.04 -9.51
CA PRO A 85 6.59 -1.59 -9.60
C PRO A 85 6.28 -1.99 -11.03
N VAL A 86 5.69 -3.16 -11.22
CA VAL A 86 5.34 -3.67 -12.55
C VAL A 86 3.97 -4.34 -12.62
N LYS A 87 3.32 -4.22 -13.77
CA LYS A 87 2.12 -4.97 -14.17
C LYS A 87 2.52 -6.11 -15.08
N LEU A 88 2.06 -7.32 -14.73
CA LEU A 88 2.30 -8.54 -15.49
C LEU A 88 0.99 -9.03 -16.13
N SER A 89 0.97 -9.13 -17.45
CA SER A 89 -0.14 -9.74 -18.19
C SER A 89 0.33 -10.96 -18.96
N VAL A 90 -0.39 -12.08 -18.81
CA VAL A 90 -0.05 -13.37 -19.44
C VAL A 90 -1.17 -13.79 -20.39
N GLN A 91 -0.87 -13.93 -21.67
CA GLN A 91 -1.81 -14.33 -22.72
C GLN A 91 -1.75 -15.84 -22.98
N LYS A 92 -2.91 -16.51 -23.10
CA LYS A 92 -3.01 -17.98 -23.24
C LYS A 92 -3.37 -18.51 -24.63
N LYS A 93 -4.02 -17.72 -25.48
CA LYS A 93 -4.81 -18.26 -26.60
C LYS A 93 -4.04 -18.38 -27.92
N THR A 94 -3.81 -17.27 -28.62
CA THR A 94 -3.33 -17.29 -30.01
C THR A 94 -1.81 -17.21 -30.12
N ARG A 95 -1.17 -16.51 -29.19
CA ARG A 95 0.29 -16.46 -29.02
C ARG A 95 0.60 -16.44 -27.53
N PRO A 96 1.01 -17.57 -26.93
CA PRO A 96 1.35 -17.59 -25.51
C PRO A 96 2.54 -16.66 -25.28
N GLY A 97 2.37 -15.72 -24.34
CA GLY A 97 3.34 -14.68 -24.10
C GLY A 97 3.01 -13.92 -22.82
N ALA A 98 4.01 -13.24 -22.27
CA ALA A 98 3.87 -12.37 -21.13
C ALA A 98 4.35 -10.97 -21.50
N SER A 99 3.66 -9.94 -21.01
CA SER A 99 4.10 -8.56 -21.09
C SER A 99 4.26 -8.01 -19.67
N ILE A 100 5.40 -7.35 -19.45
CA ILE A 100 5.70 -6.63 -18.21
C ILE A 100 5.72 -5.15 -18.58
N ALA A 101 5.01 -4.33 -17.84
CA ALA A 101 5.01 -2.88 -17.97
C ALA A 101 5.26 -2.25 -16.60
N ALA A 102 5.91 -1.09 -16.54
CA ALA A 102 6.03 -0.33 -15.29
C ALA A 102 4.63 0.06 -14.79
N ALA A 103 4.44 0.06 -13.47
CA ALA A 103 3.14 0.27 -12.83
C ALA A 103 3.01 1.57 -12.01
N GLY A 104 4.08 2.36 -11.88
CA GLY A 104 4.08 3.65 -11.18
C GLY A 104 4.15 4.87 -12.12
N ASP A 105 3.91 6.06 -11.57
CA ASP A 105 4.07 7.37 -12.21
C ASP A 105 4.90 8.25 -11.27
N GLY A 106 5.82 9.07 -11.81
CA GLY A 106 6.62 9.99 -11.01
C GLY A 106 7.45 9.27 -9.93
N SER A 107 7.38 9.77 -8.68
CA SER A 107 8.21 9.36 -7.54
C SER A 107 8.09 7.87 -7.18
N ASP A 108 7.01 7.21 -7.61
CA ASP A 108 6.74 5.81 -7.27
C ASP A 108 7.41 4.82 -8.24
N LEU A 109 8.15 5.30 -9.24
CA LEU A 109 8.82 4.45 -10.24
C LEU A 109 9.99 3.64 -9.66
N LEU A 110 10.55 4.10 -8.55
CA LEU A 110 11.66 3.45 -7.88
C LEU A 110 11.46 3.54 -6.37
N ILE A 111 11.51 2.39 -5.70
CA ILE A 111 11.32 2.33 -4.25
C ILE A 111 12.56 1.67 -3.65
N PRO A 112 13.36 2.35 -2.81
CA PRO A 112 14.49 1.72 -2.15
C PRO A 112 14.01 0.59 -1.24
N ASN A 113 14.77 -0.48 -1.08
CA ASN A 113 14.37 -1.60 -0.23
C ASN A 113 14.45 -1.22 1.26
N PRO A 114 13.32 -0.97 1.96
CA PRO A 114 13.35 -0.45 3.32
C PRO A 114 13.92 -1.46 4.31
N ALA A 115 13.74 -2.76 4.08
CA ALA A 115 14.25 -3.80 4.95
C ALA A 115 15.79 -3.90 4.87
N LEU A 116 16.35 -3.76 3.66
CA LEU A 116 17.80 -3.71 3.48
C LEU A 116 18.39 -2.45 4.12
N LEU A 117 17.74 -1.31 3.90
CA LEU A 117 18.13 -0.03 4.45
C LEU A 117 18.12 -0.01 5.99
N ALA A 118 17.04 -0.50 6.62
CA ALA A 118 16.96 -0.62 8.07
C ALA A 118 18.02 -1.59 8.64
N TRP A 119 18.30 -2.68 7.94
CA TRP A 119 19.38 -3.59 8.32
C TRP A 119 20.75 -2.91 8.24
N LEU A 120 21.01 -2.11 7.21
CA LEU A 120 22.25 -1.34 7.08
C LEU A 120 22.39 -0.32 8.22
N GLU A 121 21.35 0.46 8.49
CA GLU A 121 21.30 1.43 9.60
C GLU A 121 21.63 0.76 10.93
N GLN A 122 21.10 -0.44 11.18
CA GLN A 122 21.40 -1.21 12.40
C GLN A 122 22.88 -1.66 12.48
N GLN A 123 23.51 -1.96 11.34
CA GLN A 123 24.91 -2.44 11.31
C GLN A 123 25.93 -1.31 11.33
N THR A 124 25.63 -0.19 10.66
CA THR A 124 26.57 0.94 10.49
C THR A 124 26.35 2.05 11.51
N GLY A 125 25.14 2.18 12.06
CA GLY A 125 24.73 3.33 12.86
C GLY A 125 24.57 4.62 12.06
N GLU A 126 24.61 4.55 10.72
CA GLU A 126 24.35 5.70 9.84
C GLU A 126 22.85 5.76 9.52
N GLU A 127 22.20 6.89 9.84
CA GLU A 127 20.81 7.14 9.48
C GLU A 127 20.63 7.24 7.96
N LEU A 128 19.41 6.96 7.52
CA LEU A 128 19.05 7.06 6.12
C LEU A 128 19.11 8.51 5.64
N PRO A 129 19.89 8.82 4.60
CA PRO A 129 19.97 10.18 4.10
C PRO A 129 18.65 10.61 3.44
N GLU A 130 18.25 11.88 3.59
CA GLU A 130 17.11 12.51 2.90
C GLU A 130 17.30 12.62 1.37
N LEU A 131 18.35 12.00 0.82
CA LEU A 131 18.75 12.09 -0.59
C LEU A 131 17.74 11.45 -1.57
N PHE A 132 16.71 10.77 -1.05
CA PHE A 132 15.76 10.00 -1.86
C PHE A 132 14.46 10.76 -2.18
N GLU A 133 14.39 12.06 -1.93
CA GLU A 133 13.18 12.87 -2.18
C GLU A 133 13.19 13.46 -3.60
N ASP A 134 12.75 12.68 -4.58
CA ASP A 134 12.26 13.20 -5.87
C ASP A 134 10.72 13.15 -5.87
N ASP A 135 10.08 14.14 -5.24
CA ASP A 135 8.61 14.27 -5.17
C ASP A 135 7.94 14.32 -6.56
N THR A 136 8.72 14.61 -7.61
CA THR A 136 8.27 14.69 -9.01
C THR A 136 8.52 13.42 -9.81
N GLY A 137 9.54 12.62 -9.44
CA GLY A 137 10.02 11.44 -10.14
C GLY A 137 10.53 11.69 -11.56
N ASP A 138 11.08 12.88 -11.77
CA ASP A 138 11.59 13.30 -13.08
C ASP A 138 12.99 12.69 -13.36
N GLU A 139 13.72 12.22 -12.33
CA GLU A 139 15.10 11.71 -12.46
C GLU A 139 15.34 10.32 -11.80
N PRO A 140 14.63 9.25 -12.21
CA PRO A 140 14.73 7.92 -11.56
C PRO A 140 16.13 7.29 -11.65
N GLU A 141 16.91 7.62 -12.69
CA GLU A 141 18.30 7.14 -12.80
C GLU A 141 19.23 7.75 -11.77
N ARG A 142 18.98 9.01 -11.38
CA ARG A 142 19.76 9.70 -10.37
C ARG A 142 19.47 9.12 -9.00
N GLU A 143 18.19 9.00 -8.65
CA GLU A 143 17.73 8.41 -7.38
C GLU A 143 18.31 7.00 -7.20
N TYR A 144 18.20 6.16 -8.24
CA TYR A 144 18.81 4.84 -8.26
C TYR A 144 20.31 4.86 -7.96
N ARG A 145 21.04 5.78 -8.59
CA ARG A 145 22.49 5.88 -8.38
C ARG A 145 22.81 6.35 -6.96
N GLU A 146 22.00 7.22 -6.38
CA GLU A 146 22.14 7.68 -5.00
C GLU A 146 21.86 6.54 -4.00
N ILE A 147 20.79 5.77 -4.20
CA ILE A 147 20.47 4.55 -3.42
C ILE A 147 21.64 3.56 -3.47
N LEU A 148 22.12 3.24 -4.69
CA LEU A 148 23.17 2.24 -4.85
C LEU A 148 24.50 2.72 -4.27
N ARG A 149 24.85 4.02 -4.43
CA ARG A 149 26.05 4.58 -3.80
C ARG A 149 25.99 4.52 -2.28
N PHE A 150 24.84 4.83 -1.68
CA PHE A 150 24.66 4.71 -0.24
C PHE A 150 24.91 3.27 0.22
N ILE A 151 24.24 2.28 -0.39
CA ILE A 151 24.40 0.86 -0.05
C ILE A 151 25.86 0.40 -0.24
N VAL A 152 26.50 0.75 -1.36
CA VAL A 152 27.91 0.41 -1.65
C VAL A 152 28.84 0.98 -0.59
N LYS A 153 28.67 2.26 -0.24
CA LYS A 153 29.48 2.95 0.76
C LYS A 153 29.29 2.34 2.15
N SER A 154 28.05 2.14 2.59
CA SER A 154 27.71 1.58 3.91
C SER A 154 28.25 0.16 4.10
N LEU A 155 28.40 -0.61 3.01
CA LEU A 155 28.97 -1.95 3.01
C LEU A 155 30.50 -1.98 2.80
N GLY A 156 31.16 -0.82 2.68
CA GLY A 156 32.60 -0.72 2.42
C GLY A 156 33.02 -1.29 1.06
N MET A 157 32.12 -1.28 0.07
CA MET A 157 32.37 -1.74 -1.29
C MET A 157 33.01 -0.63 -2.15
N SER A 158 33.69 -1.01 -3.24
CA SER A 158 34.26 -0.06 -4.20
C SER A 158 33.18 0.51 -5.13
N GLU A 159 33.29 1.78 -5.51
CA GLU A 159 32.40 2.41 -6.50
C GLU A 159 32.45 1.73 -7.89
N GLU A 160 33.49 0.96 -8.17
CA GLU A 160 33.59 0.13 -9.39
C GLU A 160 32.49 -0.93 -9.50
N GLN A 161 31.81 -1.26 -8.38
CA GLN A 161 30.69 -2.18 -8.35
C GLN A 161 29.34 -1.51 -8.65
N LEU A 162 29.30 -0.20 -8.90
CA LEU A 162 28.08 0.48 -9.33
C LEU A 162 27.67 -0.03 -10.71
N ILE A 163 26.39 -0.38 -10.84
CA ILE A 163 25.82 -0.95 -12.07
C ILE A 163 24.71 -0.01 -12.54
N ASP A 164 24.75 0.44 -13.79
CA ASP A 164 23.67 1.25 -14.37
C ASP A 164 22.46 0.39 -14.78
N PHE A 165 21.28 1.00 -14.87
CA PHE A 165 20.06 0.34 -15.36
C PHE A 165 20.20 -0.28 -16.75
N ALA A 166 21.05 0.30 -17.62
CA ALA A 166 21.30 -0.20 -18.96
C ALA A 166 22.17 -1.47 -19.01
N CYS A 167 22.57 -2.03 -17.86
CA CYS A 167 23.41 -3.22 -17.82
C CYS A 167 22.69 -4.46 -18.38
N GLN A 168 23.49 -5.41 -18.88
CA GLN A 168 22.95 -6.72 -19.29
C GLN A 168 22.68 -7.59 -18.06
N LEU A 169 21.42 -7.96 -17.86
CA LEU A 169 21.02 -8.86 -16.78
C LEU A 169 21.67 -10.25 -16.91
N LYS A 170 22.20 -10.74 -15.80
CA LYS A 170 22.75 -12.09 -15.62
C LYS A 170 21.88 -12.88 -14.65
N ALA A 171 21.81 -14.18 -14.85
CA ALA A 171 21.13 -15.08 -13.91
C ALA A 171 21.81 -15.00 -12.54
N ILE A 172 21.00 -15.02 -11.47
CA ILE A 172 21.51 -15.09 -10.11
C ILE A 172 22.34 -16.39 -9.98
N PRO A 173 23.62 -16.31 -9.58
CA PRO A 173 24.46 -17.49 -9.40
C PRO A 173 23.88 -18.46 -8.36
N LYS A 174 24.27 -19.74 -8.45
CA LYS A 174 23.95 -20.70 -7.38
C LYS A 174 24.68 -20.29 -6.10
N ALA A 175 24.19 -20.77 -4.95
CA ALA A 175 24.75 -20.43 -3.65
C ALA A 175 26.25 -20.69 -3.51
N GLU A 176 26.76 -21.72 -4.20
CA GLU A 176 28.18 -22.12 -4.24
C GLU A 176 29.05 -21.16 -5.06
N ASP A 177 28.47 -20.47 -6.04
CA ASP A 177 29.16 -19.56 -6.96
C ASP A 177 29.02 -18.09 -6.54
N LEU A 178 28.38 -17.82 -5.40
CA LEU A 178 28.20 -16.46 -4.90
C LEU A 178 29.49 -15.93 -4.26
N PRO A 179 29.84 -14.65 -4.46
CA PRO A 179 31.10 -14.08 -4.00
C PRO A 179 31.23 -14.13 -2.47
N ASP A 180 32.46 -14.35 -2.00
CA ASP A 180 32.80 -14.40 -0.57
C ASP A 180 32.88 -13.03 0.10
N LYS A 181 32.81 -11.96 -0.69
CA LYS A 181 32.76 -10.57 -0.24
C LYS A 181 31.41 -9.95 -0.65
N PRO A 182 30.97 -8.88 0.03
CA PRO A 182 29.85 -8.07 -0.44
C PRO A 182 30.01 -7.72 -1.92
N ALA A 183 28.95 -7.92 -2.69
CA ALA A 183 28.96 -7.66 -4.13
C ALA A 183 27.59 -7.22 -4.64
N VAL A 184 27.61 -6.28 -5.58
CA VAL A 184 26.45 -5.94 -6.42
C VAL A 184 26.40 -6.88 -7.62
N LEU A 185 25.27 -7.55 -7.83
CA LEU A 185 25.04 -8.47 -8.94
C LEU A 185 24.10 -7.82 -9.97
N PRO A 186 24.42 -7.85 -11.27
CA PRO A 186 23.55 -7.36 -12.35
C PRO A 186 22.42 -8.37 -12.60
N SER A 187 21.63 -8.65 -11.57
CA SER A 187 20.56 -9.63 -11.58
C SER A 187 19.30 -8.96 -11.05
N ALA A 188 18.16 -9.41 -11.56
CA ALA A 188 16.85 -8.93 -11.16
C ALA A 188 15.98 -10.10 -10.73
N ILE A 189 15.07 -9.83 -9.81
CA ILE A 189 14.05 -10.79 -9.37
C ILE A 189 12.67 -10.21 -9.60
N LEU A 190 11.77 -10.98 -10.21
CA LEU A 190 10.36 -10.64 -10.30
C LEU A 190 9.62 -11.39 -9.21
N GLY A 191 8.93 -10.67 -8.33
CA GLY A 191 8.25 -11.29 -7.20
C GLY A 191 7.27 -10.37 -6.50
N LEU A 192 6.57 -10.96 -5.54
CA LEU A 192 5.68 -10.23 -4.65
C LEU A 192 6.48 -9.76 -3.44
N PHE A 193 6.55 -8.44 -3.28
CA PHE A 193 7.19 -7.79 -2.15
C PHE A 193 6.13 -6.90 -1.50
N PRO A 194 5.32 -7.43 -0.57
CA PRO A 194 4.35 -6.62 0.16
C PRO A 194 5.12 -5.61 1.02
N LEU A 195 5.12 -4.35 0.61
CA LEU A 195 5.70 -3.24 1.35
C LEU A 195 4.61 -2.65 2.24
N THR A 196 4.53 -3.11 3.49
CA THR A 196 3.48 -2.64 4.41
C THR A 196 3.71 -1.17 4.75
N ASN A 197 2.83 -0.29 4.26
CA ASN A 197 2.65 1.09 4.72
C ASN A 197 3.96 1.89 4.97
N PRO A 198 4.87 2.04 3.99
CA PRO A 198 6.06 2.88 4.16
C PRO A 198 5.70 4.33 4.53
N GLY A 199 4.57 4.83 4.04
CA GLY A 199 4.02 6.13 4.46
C GLY A 199 3.69 6.19 5.95
N LEU A 200 3.09 5.14 6.53
CA LEU A 200 2.80 5.08 7.95
C LEU A 200 4.08 5.02 8.79
N LEU A 201 5.13 4.33 8.31
CA LEU A 201 6.44 4.35 8.96
C LEU A 201 7.06 5.74 8.95
N ARG A 202 7.02 6.45 7.81
CA ARG A 202 7.48 7.84 7.68
C ARG A 202 6.69 8.77 8.62
N ASP A 203 5.37 8.66 8.60
CA ASP A 203 4.48 9.45 9.48
C ASP A 203 4.74 9.16 10.95
N THR A 204 4.97 7.88 11.31
CA THR A 204 5.28 7.48 12.68
C THR A 204 6.63 8.02 13.12
N LYS A 205 7.67 7.93 12.28
CA LYS A 205 8.97 8.55 12.56
C LYS A 205 8.84 10.06 12.74
N TRP A 206 8.16 10.75 11.83
CA TRP A 206 7.89 12.18 11.94
C TRP A 206 7.13 12.53 13.24
N MET A 207 6.12 11.73 13.60
CA MET A 207 5.35 11.93 14.83
C MET A 207 6.21 11.75 16.09
N ILE A 208 7.16 10.79 16.07
CA ILE A 208 8.14 10.59 17.16
C ILE A 208 9.09 11.79 17.23
N GLU A 209 9.63 12.24 16.10
CA GLU A 209 10.55 13.40 16.04
C GLU A 209 9.88 14.72 16.47
N GLN A 210 8.58 14.87 16.19
CA GLN A 210 7.79 16.06 16.50
C GLN A 210 6.89 15.88 17.72
N GLU A 211 7.15 14.89 18.58
CA GLU A 211 6.29 14.49 19.71
C GLU A 211 5.84 15.67 20.58
N SER A 212 6.75 16.60 20.88
CA SER A 212 6.48 17.79 21.70
C SER A 212 5.42 18.73 21.13
N ARG A 213 5.17 18.67 19.82
CA ARG A 213 4.18 19.50 19.10
C ARG A 213 2.83 18.80 18.96
N LEU A 214 2.77 17.50 19.25
CA LEU A 214 1.53 16.72 19.18
C LEU A 214 0.70 16.92 20.44
N LYS A 215 -0.61 17.15 20.24
CA LYS A 215 -1.61 17.20 21.31
C LYS A 215 -2.28 15.83 21.48
N GLY A 216 -2.94 15.61 22.61
CA GLY A 216 -3.71 14.39 22.84
C GLY A 216 -4.78 14.18 21.76
N PRO A 217 -5.18 12.93 21.47
CA PRO A 217 -4.76 11.68 22.11
C PRO A 217 -3.49 11.06 21.51
N ILE A 218 -2.95 11.59 20.41
CA ILE A 218 -1.86 10.94 19.66
C ILE A 218 -0.59 10.83 20.51
N ARG A 219 -0.24 11.89 21.25
CA ARG A 219 0.95 11.93 22.11
C ARG A 219 0.98 10.80 23.15
N SER A 220 -0.16 10.42 23.72
CA SER A 220 -0.22 9.34 24.73
C SER A 220 0.01 7.95 24.14
N TYR A 221 -0.11 7.76 22.82
CA TYR A 221 0.22 6.49 22.17
C TYR A 221 1.67 6.39 21.71
N LEU A 222 2.41 7.51 21.69
CA LEU A 222 3.79 7.59 21.20
C LEU A 222 4.83 7.58 22.34
N HIS A 223 4.43 7.96 23.55
CA HIS A 223 5.30 7.97 24.72
C HIS A 223 5.81 6.55 25.02
N LYS A 224 7.13 6.39 25.26
CA LYS A 224 7.72 5.10 25.66
C LYS A 224 7.15 4.57 26.97
N GLU A 225 6.78 5.45 27.91
CA GLU A 225 6.10 5.06 29.14
C GLU A 225 4.63 4.63 28.94
N ALA A 226 4.02 4.83 27.77
CA ALA A 226 2.65 4.36 27.52
C ALA A 226 2.52 2.83 27.54
N LEU A 227 3.63 2.11 27.33
CA LEU A 227 3.71 0.66 27.49
C LEU A 227 3.96 0.24 28.95
N GLU A 228 4.52 1.14 29.75
CA GLU A 228 4.76 1.00 31.18
C GLU A 228 3.66 1.73 31.94
N PHE A 229 2.43 1.21 31.90
CA PHE A 229 1.27 1.79 32.57
C PHE A 229 1.60 2.22 34.02
N HIS A 230 1.75 3.53 34.25
CA HIS A 230 1.67 4.15 35.57
C HIS A 230 0.35 4.91 35.65
N GLU A 231 -0.48 4.59 36.65
CA GLU A 231 -1.80 5.21 36.90
C GLU A 231 -1.76 6.75 37.05
N GLY A 232 -0.57 7.37 37.09
CA GLY A 232 -0.37 8.80 37.25
C GLY A 232 -0.03 9.59 35.98
N ASP A 233 0.22 8.95 34.83
CA ASP A 233 0.64 9.64 33.58
C ASP A 233 -0.52 9.94 32.62
N VAL A 234 -1.76 9.67 33.04
CA VAL A 234 -2.93 10.28 32.39
C VAL A 234 -2.82 11.78 32.64
N PRO A 235 -2.80 12.64 31.61
CA PRO A 235 -2.88 14.08 31.82
C PRO A 235 -4.06 14.34 32.77
N GLU A 236 -3.84 15.08 33.86
CA GLU A 236 -4.94 15.60 34.66
C GLU A 236 -5.98 16.15 33.68
N ALA A 237 -7.21 15.68 33.85
CA ALA A 237 -8.32 15.85 32.93
C ALA A 237 -8.75 17.32 32.78
N GLU A 238 -7.90 18.17 32.22
CA GLU A 238 -8.30 19.45 31.66
C GLU A 238 -8.91 19.16 30.29
N GLU A 239 -10.24 19.01 30.33
CA GLU A 239 -11.10 18.39 29.31
C GLU A 239 -11.03 16.86 29.33
N ALA A 240 -11.51 16.28 30.44
CA ALA A 240 -12.08 14.93 30.42
C ALA A 240 -12.81 14.72 29.09
N VAL A 241 -12.32 13.78 28.27
CA VAL A 241 -13.19 12.99 27.41
C VAL A 241 -14.15 12.38 28.40
N SER A 242 -15.28 13.04 28.61
CA SER A 242 -16.25 12.54 29.56
C SER A 242 -16.53 11.13 29.09
N GLU A 243 -16.38 10.16 29.99
CA GLU A 243 -17.32 9.06 30.00
C GLU A 243 -18.67 9.75 30.07
N THR A 244 -19.21 10.07 28.89
CA THR A 244 -20.48 10.74 28.77
C THR A 244 -21.43 9.67 29.21
N SER A 245 -21.70 9.66 30.52
CA SER A 245 -22.88 9.05 31.09
C SER A 245 -23.99 9.33 30.10
N PHE A 246 -24.44 8.27 29.41
CA PHE A 246 -25.34 8.36 28.28
C PHE A 246 -26.50 9.25 28.69
N SER A 247 -26.46 10.53 28.32
CA SER A 247 -27.56 11.41 28.64
C SER A 247 -28.68 10.85 27.81
N LYS A 248 -29.77 10.42 28.47
CA LYS A 248 -31.03 10.16 27.79
C LYS A 248 -31.55 11.50 27.27
N ALA A 249 -30.85 12.09 26.31
CA ALA A 249 -31.41 13.13 25.47
C ALA A 249 -32.62 12.49 24.81
N SER A 250 -33.79 13.05 25.07
CA SER A 250 -35.02 12.62 24.41
C SER A 250 -34.78 12.76 22.90
N PRO A 251 -35.05 11.71 22.09
CA PRO A 251 -34.78 11.75 20.66
C PRO A 251 -35.56 12.92 20.04
N ASN A 252 -34.85 13.93 19.55
CA ASN A 252 -35.44 15.03 18.81
C ASN A 252 -35.49 14.65 17.33
N PHE A 253 -36.54 13.91 16.95
CA PHE A 253 -36.70 13.35 15.60
C PHE A 253 -36.73 14.42 14.50
N GLU A 254 -37.02 15.69 14.81
CA GLU A 254 -37.01 16.79 13.85
C GLU A 254 -35.60 17.20 13.40
N GLU A 255 -34.57 16.89 14.20
CA GLU A 255 -33.17 17.23 13.92
C GLU A 255 -32.36 16.07 13.32
N ASP A 256 -32.99 14.92 13.15
CA ASP A 256 -32.34 13.69 12.71
C ASP A 256 -32.32 13.59 11.18
N ASN A 257 -31.13 13.68 10.58
CA ASN A 257 -30.93 13.61 9.13
C ASN A 257 -30.33 12.25 8.72
N PHE A 258 -30.85 11.16 9.27
CA PHE A 258 -30.38 9.81 8.95
C PHE A 258 -30.88 9.36 7.58
N ILE A 259 -30.01 8.75 6.79
CA ILE A 259 -30.26 8.40 5.38
C ILE A 259 -30.59 6.90 5.18
N ALA A 260 -30.47 6.10 6.23
CA ALA A 260 -30.78 4.68 6.24
C ALA A 260 -31.42 4.31 7.60
N PRO A 261 -32.14 3.17 7.68
CA PRO A 261 -32.67 2.67 8.93
C PRO A 261 -31.59 2.64 10.02
N ILE A 262 -31.95 2.93 11.26
CA ILE A 262 -30.97 3.02 12.35
C ILE A 262 -31.61 2.48 13.63
N ASP A 263 -30.87 1.66 14.37
CA ASP A 263 -31.33 1.15 15.67
C ASP A 263 -30.96 2.14 16.80
N PRO A 264 -31.57 2.04 17.99
CA PRO A 264 -31.35 3.00 19.08
C PRO A 264 -29.88 3.17 19.51
N CYS A 265 -29.08 2.10 19.47
CA CYS A 265 -27.66 2.18 19.81
C CYS A 265 -26.91 2.98 18.75
N GLN A 266 -27.16 2.69 17.47
CA GLN A 266 -26.58 3.42 16.35
C GLN A 266 -27.05 4.88 16.31
N THR A 267 -28.32 5.16 16.63
CA THR A 267 -28.87 6.53 16.74
C THR A 267 -28.10 7.31 17.78
N ASN A 268 -27.91 6.74 18.97
CA ASN A 268 -27.16 7.40 20.02
C ASN A 268 -25.70 7.66 19.59
N THR A 269 -25.06 6.69 18.93
CA THR A 269 -23.71 6.88 18.36
C THR A 269 -23.67 8.05 17.35
N ALA A 270 -24.64 8.14 16.45
CA ALA A 270 -24.69 9.20 15.46
C ALA A 270 -24.95 10.58 16.09
N ILE A 271 -25.80 10.65 17.12
CA ILE A 271 -26.04 11.87 17.90
C ILE A 271 -24.77 12.30 18.63
N THR A 272 -24.09 11.38 19.32
CA THR A 272 -22.81 11.68 20.01
C THR A 272 -21.76 12.20 19.03
N ALA A 273 -21.68 11.64 17.82
CA ALA A 273 -20.73 12.07 16.80
C ALA A 273 -20.90 13.55 16.39
N ARG A 274 -22.10 14.15 16.56
CA ARG A 274 -22.35 15.57 16.21
C ARG A 274 -21.52 16.55 17.04
N THR A 275 -21.20 16.19 18.29
CA THR A 275 -20.56 17.10 19.26
C THR A 275 -19.20 16.61 19.76
N SER A 276 -18.90 15.33 19.60
CA SER A 276 -17.64 14.76 20.05
C SER A 276 -16.46 15.19 19.18
N LYS A 277 -15.40 15.70 19.81
CA LYS A 277 -14.11 15.94 19.14
C LYS A 277 -13.47 14.62 18.65
N ALA A 278 -13.62 13.55 19.42
CA ALA A 278 -13.18 12.20 19.08
C ALA A 278 -14.20 11.18 19.62
N LEU A 279 -14.49 10.14 18.84
CA LEU A 279 -15.43 9.08 19.21
C LEU A 279 -14.90 7.73 18.71
N VAL A 280 -14.79 6.76 19.62
CA VAL A 280 -14.45 5.37 19.28
C VAL A 280 -15.73 4.54 19.35
N ILE A 281 -16.03 3.81 18.27
CA ILE A 281 -17.25 3.02 18.14
C ILE A 281 -16.86 1.55 18.00
N HIS A 282 -17.22 0.74 19.00
CA HIS A 282 -17.02 -0.71 18.96
C HIS A 282 -18.29 -1.40 18.43
N GLY A 283 -18.13 -2.22 17.39
CA GLY A 283 -19.23 -2.96 16.80
C GLY A 283 -18.82 -4.38 16.41
N PRO A 284 -19.42 -5.44 16.97
CA PRO A 284 -19.21 -6.82 16.54
C PRO A 284 -19.40 -7.02 15.01
N PRO A 285 -18.87 -8.11 14.43
CA PRO A 285 -19.14 -8.42 13.02
C PRO A 285 -20.65 -8.55 12.78
N GLY A 286 -21.15 -7.97 11.68
CA GLY A 286 -22.56 -8.02 11.32
C GLY A 286 -23.47 -6.95 11.95
N THR A 287 -23.00 -6.08 12.85
CA THR A 287 -23.85 -5.08 13.53
C THR A 287 -24.11 -3.80 12.72
N GLY A 288 -23.97 -3.85 11.40
CA GLY A 288 -24.30 -2.72 10.53
C GLY A 288 -23.33 -1.53 10.60
N LYS A 289 -22.05 -1.71 10.96
CA LYS A 289 -21.06 -0.60 11.05
C LYS A 289 -21.06 0.34 9.84
N SER A 290 -21.07 -0.19 8.62
CA SER A 290 -21.11 0.63 7.39
C SER A 290 -22.39 1.48 7.29
N GLN A 291 -23.50 1.00 7.85
CA GLN A 291 -24.77 1.73 7.91
C GLN A 291 -24.70 2.88 8.91
N THR A 292 -24.12 2.62 10.10
CA THR A 292 -23.84 3.67 11.09
C THR A 292 -22.92 4.75 10.52
N ILE A 293 -21.83 4.36 9.83
CA ILE A 293 -20.93 5.30 9.14
C ILE A 293 -21.69 6.14 8.11
N THR A 294 -22.49 5.48 7.26
CA THR A 294 -23.28 6.15 6.23
C THR A 294 -24.23 7.19 6.85
N ASN A 295 -24.91 6.84 7.94
CA ASN A 295 -25.80 7.76 8.66
C ASN A 295 -25.06 8.93 9.32
N ILE A 296 -23.88 8.70 9.90
CA ILE A 296 -23.04 9.77 10.46
C ILE A 296 -22.62 10.73 9.33
N VAL A 297 -22.14 10.20 8.20
CA VAL A 297 -21.74 10.99 7.03
C VAL A 297 -22.92 11.81 6.51
N GLY A 298 -24.08 11.17 6.29
CA GLY A 298 -25.30 11.84 5.82
C GLY A 298 -25.76 12.97 6.75
N ASP A 299 -25.76 12.74 8.07
CA ASP A 299 -26.18 13.74 9.06
C ASP A 299 -25.24 14.96 9.07
N HIS A 300 -23.93 14.75 8.96
CA HIS A 300 -22.95 15.84 8.89
C HIS A 300 -23.05 16.61 7.56
N LEU A 301 -23.26 15.91 6.43
CA LEU A 301 -23.48 16.55 5.13
C LEU A 301 -24.74 17.41 5.13
N ALA A 302 -25.85 16.93 5.70
CA ALA A 302 -27.09 17.69 5.83
C ALA A 302 -26.92 18.96 6.68
N ARG A 303 -25.97 18.96 7.61
CA ARG A 303 -25.56 20.11 8.44
C ARG A 303 -24.57 21.04 7.73
N GLY A 304 -24.28 20.83 6.44
CA GLY A 304 -23.35 21.64 5.66
C GLY A 304 -21.87 21.42 5.99
N GLN A 305 -21.56 20.33 6.70
CA GLN A 305 -20.19 20.00 7.08
C GLN A 305 -19.50 19.18 5.98
N ARG A 306 -18.16 19.11 6.06
CA ARG A 306 -17.32 18.33 5.16
C ARG A 306 -16.81 17.11 5.91
N VAL A 307 -16.89 15.94 5.30
CA VAL A 307 -16.49 14.67 5.92
C VAL A 307 -15.39 14.02 5.08
N LEU A 308 -14.28 13.68 5.73
CA LEU A 308 -13.24 12.81 5.16
C LEU A 308 -13.41 11.42 5.78
N PHE A 309 -13.72 10.43 4.95
CA PHE A 309 -13.80 9.04 5.37
C PHE A 309 -12.56 8.29 4.85
N VAL A 310 -11.80 7.71 5.78
CA VAL A 310 -10.59 6.93 5.48
C VAL A 310 -10.78 5.53 6.04
N CYS A 311 -10.41 4.51 5.27
CA CYS A 311 -10.37 3.14 5.75
C CYS A 311 -9.34 2.31 4.98
N ASP A 312 -8.85 1.25 5.63
CA ASP A 312 -7.84 0.34 5.11
C ASP A 312 -8.30 -0.44 3.86
N LYS A 313 -9.54 -0.94 3.87
CA LYS A 313 -10.04 -1.79 2.77
C LYS A 313 -10.84 -0.99 1.75
N ARG A 314 -10.43 -1.08 0.47
CA ARG A 314 -11.18 -0.54 -0.68
C ARG A 314 -12.67 -0.91 -0.65
N THR A 315 -12.98 -2.18 -0.38
CA THR A 315 -14.36 -2.68 -0.30
C THR A 315 -15.22 -1.91 0.71
N ALA A 316 -14.63 -1.42 1.80
CA ALA A 316 -15.38 -0.65 2.80
C ALA A 316 -15.76 0.75 2.26
N LEU A 317 -14.86 1.41 1.50
CA LEU A 317 -15.20 2.64 0.77
C LEU A 317 -16.31 2.39 -0.24
N ASP A 318 -16.20 1.32 -1.04
CA ASP A 318 -17.16 0.99 -2.08
C ASP A 318 -18.56 0.71 -1.51
N VAL A 319 -18.64 0.01 -0.37
CA VAL A 319 -19.92 -0.26 0.31
C VAL A 319 -20.56 1.03 0.80
N VAL A 320 -19.80 1.95 1.40
CA VAL A 320 -20.35 3.23 1.86
C VAL A 320 -20.77 4.08 0.67
N LYS A 321 -19.96 4.16 -0.38
CA LYS A 321 -20.32 4.88 -1.62
C LYS A 321 -21.60 4.33 -2.23
N PHE A 322 -21.72 3.01 -2.37
CA PHE A 322 -22.91 2.38 -2.93
C PHE A 322 -24.17 2.76 -2.16
N ARG A 323 -24.09 2.81 -0.81
CA ARG A 323 -25.21 3.27 0.02
C ARG A 323 -25.51 4.75 -0.18
N MET A 324 -24.48 5.60 -0.27
CA MET A 324 -24.65 7.02 -0.59
C MET A 324 -25.28 7.24 -1.97
N ASP A 325 -24.90 6.45 -2.98
CA ASP A 325 -25.54 6.46 -4.31
C ASP A 325 -27.02 6.07 -4.24
N HIS A 326 -27.34 5.03 -3.46
CA HIS A 326 -28.71 4.54 -3.33
C HIS A 326 -29.67 5.58 -2.76
N VAL A 327 -29.17 6.50 -1.93
CA VAL A 327 -29.95 7.61 -1.36
C VAL A 327 -29.82 8.92 -2.15
N GLY A 328 -29.17 8.90 -3.31
CA GLY A 328 -28.97 10.08 -4.17
C GLY A 328 -27.88 11.05 -3.70
N LEU A 329 -27.15 10.73 -2.65
CA LEU A 329 -26.07 11.57 -2.11
C LEU A 329 -24.69 11.25 -2.69
N GLY A 330 -24.57 10.18 -3.47
CA GLY A 330 -23.27 9.75 -3.99
C GLY A 330 -22.63 10.73 -4.98
N GLN A 331 -23.41 11.65 -5.55
CA GLN A 331 -22.88 12.79 -6.32
C GLN A 331 -22.13 13.81 -5.46
N PHE A 332 -22.28 13.80 -4.13
CA PHE A 332 -21.50 14.65 -3.22
C PHE A 332 -20.22 13.97 -2.76
N CYS A 333 -20.02 12.69 -3.09
CA CYS A 333 -18.83 11.95 -2.71
C CYS A 333 -17.71 12.10 -3.77
N GLY A 334 -16.49 12.34 -3.32
CA GLY A 334 -15.27 12.16 -4.12
C GLY A 334 -14.52 10.96 -3.58
N ILE A 335 -14.40 9.89 -4.35
CA ILE A 335 -13.64 8.70 -3.95
C ILE A 335 -12.25 8.79 -4.53
N ILE A 336 -11.27 8.46 -3.70
CA ILE A 336 -9.88 8.32 -4.09
C ILE A 336 -9.45 6.93 -3.60
N HIS A 337 -9.19 6.02 -4.52
CA HIS A 337 -8.50 4.76 -4.22
C HIS A 337 -7.01 4.90 -4.48
N ASP A 338 -6.67 5.65 -5.52
CA ASP A 338 -5.30 5.94 -5.94
C ASP A 338 -5.18 7.46 -6.16
N PRO A 339 -4.35 8.17 -5.37
CA PRO A 339 -4.25 9.63 -5.42
C PRO A 339 -3.77 10.17 -6.77
N THR A 340 -3.03 9.37 -7.54
CA THR A 340 -2.45 9.78 -8.82
C THR A 340 -3.41 9.47 -9.96
N ARG A 341 -3.89 8.21 -10.03
CA ARG A 341 -4.78 7.74 -11.09
C ARG A 341 -6.16 8.37 -11.01
N ASP A 342 -6.70 8.52 -9.80
CA ASP A 342 -8.09 8.97 -9.62
C ASP A 342 -8.21 10.50 -9.65
N ARG A 343 -7.08 11.23 -9.56
CA ARG A 343 -7.02 12.70 -9.57
C ARG A 343 -7.81 13.30 -10.72
N ARG A 344 -7.58 12.83 -11.94
CA ARG A 344 -8.24 13.36 -13.14
C ARG A 344 -9.76 13.15 -13.08
N ASN A 345 -10.18 11.94 -12.71
CA ASN A 345 -11.61 11.59 -12.63
C ASN A 345 -12.31 12.40 -11.53
N LEU A 346 -11.63 12.60 -10.40
CA LEU A 346 -12.11 13.45 -9.31
C LEU A 346 -12.33 14.88 -9.79
N TYR A 347 -11.34 15.51 -10.43
CA TYR A 347 -11.45 16.88 -10.94
C TYR A 347 -12.53 17.03 -12.01
N MET A 348 -12.65 16.07 -12.93
CA MET A 348 -13.71 16.08 -13.94
C MET A 348 -15.08 15.98 -13.28
N GLY A 349 -15.27 15.05 -12.33
CA GLY A 349 -16.53 14.95 -11.59
C GLY A 349 -16.87 16.20 -10.77
N LEU A 350 -15.86 16.86 -10.18
CA LEU A 350 -16.04 18.13 -9.46
C LEU A 350 -16.49 19.25 -10.38
N ARG A 351 -15.88 19.34 -11.57
CA ARG A 351 -16.25 20.30 -12.60
C ARG A 351 -17.70 20.10 -13.06
N ASP A 352 -18.08 18.87 -13.40
CA ASP A 352 -19.43 18.56 -13.88
C ASP A 352 -20.49 18.97 -12.84
N ARG A 353 -20.21 18.74 -11.54
CA ARG A 353 -21.10 19.15 -10.44
C ARG A 353 -21.20 20.66 -10.30
N LEU A 354 -20.09 21.38 -10.40
CA LEU A 354 -20.08 22.85 -10.34
C LEU A 354 -20.89 23.45 -11.51
N GLU A 355 -20.81 22.86 -12.69
CA GLU A 355 -21.61 23.27 -13.85
C GLU A 355 -23.11 23.01 -13.61
N GLN A 356 -23.49 21.87 -13.02
CA GLN A 356 -24.88 21.51 -12.70
C GLN A 356 -25.50 22.37 -11.57
N LEU A 357 -24.73 22.74 -10.54
CA LEU A 357 -25.21 23.56 -9.41
C LEU A 357 -25.71 24.94 -9.83
N THR A 358 -25.25 25.47 -10.97
CA THR A 358 -25.73 26.77 -11.49
C THR A 358 -27.14 26.71 -12.09
N SER A 359 -27.70 25.52 -12.25
CA SER A 359 -28.98 25.30 -12.95
C SER A 359 -30.17 24.95 -12.05
N GLU A 360 -29.95 24.59 -10.78
CA GLU A 360 -31.03 24.18 -9.86
C GLU A 360 -31.16 25.13 -8.65
N PRO A 361 -32.38 25.58 -8.30
CA PRO A 361 -32.60 26.29 -7.05
C PRO A 361 -32.34 25.34 -5.86
N PRO A 362 -31.83 25.85 -4.71
CA PRO A 362 -31.57 25.01 -3.55
C PRO A 362 -32.85 24.30 -3.09
N CYS A 363 -32.75 22.99 -2.85
CA CYS A 363 -33.84 22.18 -2.32
C CYS A 363 -34.30 22.75 -0.98
N GLN A 364 -35.59 23.10 -0.88
CA GLN A 364 -36.19 23.50 0.39
C GLN A 364 -36.29 22.27 1.29
N ASN A 365 -35.90 22.43 2.55
CA ASN A 365 -35.82 21.34 3.53
C ASN A 365 -37.16 20.55 3.57
N PRO A 366 -37.19 19.28 3.15
CA PRO A 366 -38.42 18.49 3.09
C PRO A 366 -39.03 18.20 4.48
N ASN A 367 -38.26 18.36 5.56
CA ASN A 367 -38.75 18.19 6.94
C ASN A 367 -39.53 19.41 7.47
N ARG A 368 -39.66 20.50 6.71
CA ARG A 368 -40.47 21.66 7.11
C ARG A 368 -41.95 21.58 6.74
N GLU A 369 -42.35 20.57 5.96
CA GLU A 369 -43.72 20.40 5.44
C GLU A 369 -44.45 19.15 5.97
N LEU A 370 -43.80 18.35 6.82
CA LEU A 370 -44.42 17.28 7.60
C LEU A 370 -44.61 17.75 9.04
#